data_AF-A0A1X7SM23-F1
#
_entry.id   AF-A0A1X7SM23-F1
#
_cell.length_a   1.000
_cell.length_b   1.000
_cell.length_c   1.000
_cell.angle_alpha   90.00
_cell.angle_beta   90.00
_cell.angle_gamma   90.00
#
_symmetry.space_group_name_H-M   'P 1'
#
loop_
_entity.id
_entity.type
_entity.pdbx_description
1 polymer ?
#
loop_
_entity_poly.entity_id
_entity_poly.type
_entity_poly.pdbx_seq_one_letter_code
_entity_poly.pdbx_strand_id
1 'polypeptide(L)'
;GSLVEAVRNGWWVLLDEVNLASPEALQCLSGLLEGPNGSFLLTEKVDTKPVERHPNFQLFCCMNPSTDINKRSLPESLRSRFTEFYVDEMTKRSELQILIGSYLPEEAHLLIDGIINFYRAMRDKAVTELRDSTGRRPHYRNLVNVPVL
;
A
#
# COMPACT_ATOMS: atom_id res chain seq x y z
N GLY A 1 -17.49 -13.90 3.76
CA GLY A 1 -16.71 -12.89 3.01
C GLY A 1 -15.27 -13.36 2.92
N SER A 2 -14.55 -12.93 1.89
CA SER A 2 -13.17 -13.33 1.61
C SER A 2 -12.21 -13.05 2.77
N LEU A 3 -12.34 -11.90 3.45
CA LEU A 3 -11.54 -11.58 4.64
C LEU A 3 -11.77 -12.60 5.79
N VAL A 4 -13.02 -13.00 6.02
CA VAL A 4 -13.37 -13.98 7.06
C VAL A 4 -12.71 -15.32 6.80
N GLU A 5 -12.70 -15.74 5.54
CA GLU A 5 -12.08 -16.99 5.11
C GLU A 5 -10.56 -16.91 5.24
N ALA A 6 -9.94 -15.80 4.84
CA ALA A 6 -8.51 -15.58 5.01
C ALA A 6 -8.09 -15.61 6.49
N VAL A 7 -8.85 -14.96 7.37
CA VAL A 7 -8.59 -14.94 8.82
C VAL A 7 -8.68 -16.33 9.42
N ARG A 8 -9.65 -17.15 8.98
CA ARG A 8 -9.83 -18.53 9.46
C ARG A 8 -8.77 -19.50 8.96
N ASN A 9 -8.33 -19.34 7.70
CA ASN A 9 -7.38 -20.24 7.06
C ASN A 9 -5.92 -19.78 7.20
N GLY A 10 -5.65 -18.63 7.84
CA GLY A 10 -4.30 -18.11 8.01
C GLY A 10 -3.67 -17.59 6.73
N TRP A 11 -4.48 -17.09 5.80
CA TRP A 11 -3.97 -16.54 4.55
C TRP A 11 -3.40 -15.15 4.73
N TRP A 12 -2.58 -14.75 3.78
CA TRP A 12 -2.04 -13.40 3.70
C TRP A 12 -3.02 -12.52 2.93
N VAL A 13 -3.31 -11.34 3.47
CA VAL A 13 -4.23 -10.37 2.87
C VAL A 13 -3.50 -9.06 2.64
N LEU A 14 -3.53 -8.57 1.40
CA LEU A 14 -3.09 -7.24 1.04
C LEU A 14 -4.30 -6.33 0.82
N LEU A 15 -4.40 -5.25 1.59
CA LEU A 15 -5.38 -4.20 1.42
C LEU A 15 -4.72 -3.02 0.73
N ASP A 16 -5.10 -2.75 -0.51
CA ASP A 16 -4.64 -1.56 -1.22
C ASP A 16 -5.50 -0.33 -0.90
N GLU A 17 -4.89 0.84 -0.95
CA GLU A 17 -5.52 2.15 -0.70
C GLU A 17 -6.39 2.19 0.58
N VAL A 18 -5.90 1.61 1.70
CA VAL A 18 -6.67 1.45 2.95
C VAL A 18 -7.20 2.77 3.52
N ASN A 19 -6.54 3.89 3.21
CA ASN A 19 -6.95 5.23 3.61
C ASN A 19 -8.25 5.72 2.93
N LEU A 20 -8.67 5.06 1.84
CA LEU A 20 -9.94 5.34 1.15
C LEU A 20 -11.11 4.49 1.65
N ALA A 21 -10.85 3.52 2.54
CA ALA A 21 -11.87 2.67 3.10
C ALA A 21 -12.92 3.46 3.91
N SER A 22 -14.13 2.91 4.02
CA SER A 22 -15.19 3.52 4.82
C SER A 22 -14.85 3.43 6.33
N PRO A 23 -15.36 4.35 7.16
CA PRO A 23 -15.15 4.29 8.61
C PRO A 23 -15.53 2.94 9.24
N GLU A 24 -16.59 2.31 8.74
CA GLU A 24 -17.09 1.01 9.19
C GLU A 24 -16.08 -0.11 8.88
N ALA A 25 -15.47 -0.09 7.69
CA ALA A 25 -14.42 -1.03 7.32
C ALA A 25 -13.16 -0.85 8.18
N LEU A 26 -12.76 0.39 8.46
CA LEU A 26 -11.63 0.68 9.36
C LEU A 26 -11.91 0.25 10.81
N GLN A 27 -13.14 0.38 11.28
CA GLN A 27 -13.56 -0.10 12.60
C GLN A 27 -13.49 -1.63 12.67
N CYS A 28 -13.93 -2.33 11.61
CA CYS A 28 -13.80 -3.77 11.51
C CYS A 28 -12.33 -4.23 11.55
N LEU A 29 -11.44 -3.51 10.85
CA LEU A 29 -9.99 -3.77 10.90
C LEU A 29 -9.41 -3.52 12.30
N SER A 30 -9.88 -2.48 13.01
CA SER A 30 -9.43 -2.23 14.39
C SER A 30 -9.73 -3.42 15.29
N GLY A 31 -10.92 -4.02 15.20
CA GLY A 31 -11.27 -5.21 15.99
C GLY A 31 -10.44 -6.45 15.62
N LEU A 32 -10.09 -6.62 14.34
CA LEU A 32 -9.20 -7.69 13.90
C LEU A 32 -7.77 -7.55 14.46
N LEU A 33 -7.32 -6.32 14.68
CA LEU A 33 -5.98 -5.99 15.19
C LEU A 33 -5.94 -5.85 16.72
N GLU A 34 -7.01 -6.18 17.43
CA GLU A 34 -7.06 -6.12 18.89
C GLU A 34 -6.35 -7.31 19.56
N GLY A 35 -5.02 -7.17 19.73
CA GLY A 35 -4.20 -8.09 20.51
C GLY A 35 -3.95 -9.45 19.85
N PRO A 36 -3.29 -10.38 20.56
CA PRO A 36 -2.93 -11.69 20.01
C PRO A 36 -4.16 -12.55 19.65
N ASN A 37 -5.27 -12.36 20.38
CA ASN A 37 -6.54 -13.07 20.20
C ASN A 37 -7.60 -12.20 19.50
N GLY A 38 -7.17 -11.21 18.70
CA GLY A 38 -8.06 -10.33 17.97
C GLY A 38 -9.12 -11.14 17.22
N SER A 39 -10.38 -10.86 17.55
CA SER A 39 -11.54 -11.51 16.94
C SER A 39 -12.46 -10.41 16.48
N PHE A 40 -13.01 -10.54 15.28
CA PHE A 40 -13.98 -9.59 14.77
C PHE A 40 -15.39 -10.20 14.90
N LEU A 41 -16.30 -9.43 15.48
CA LEU A 41 -17.71 -9.78 15.56
C LEU A 41 -18.38 -9.41 14.24
N LEU A 42 -18.94 -10.41 13.55
CA LEU A 42 -19.83 -10.19 12.41
C LEU A 42 -21.21 -9.81 12.95
N THR A 43 -21.47 -8.54 13.14
CA THR A 43 -22.75 -8.00 13.64
C THR A 43 -23.93 -8.21 12.69
N GLU A 44 -23.71 -8.70 11.46
CA GLU A 44 -24.77 -8.95 10.48
C GLU A 44 -25.51 -10.29 10.66
N LYS A 45 -25.08 -11.16 11.57
CA LYS A 45 -25.80 -12.41 11.87
C LYS A 45 -26.05 -12.51 13.35
N VAL A 46 -27.32 -12.70 13.71
CA VAL A 46 -27.90 -12.71 15.07
C VAL A 46 -27.32 -13.82 15.99
N ASP A 47 -26.34 -14.59 15.54
CA ASP A 47 -25.85 -15.81 16.22
C ASP A 47 -24.34 -16.04 16.06
N THR A 48 -23.53 -14.97 15.96
CA THR A 48 -22.13 -15.08 15.55
C THR A 48 -21.16 -15.23 16.69
N LYS A 49 -20.63 -16.46 16.82
CA LYS A 49 -19.37 -16.72 17.50
C LYS A 49 -18.26 -15.81 16.94
N PRO A 50 -17.39 -15.25 17.79
CA PRO A 50 -16.23 -14.50 17.34
C PRO A 50 -15.40 -15.32 16.35
N VAL A 51 -14.94 -14.70 15.27
CA VAL A 51 -14.01 -15.36 14.36
C VAL A 51 -12.61 -15.24 14.96
N GLU A 52 -12.08 -16.36 15.44
CA GLU A 52 -10.71 -16.40 15.93
C GLU A 52 -9.73 -16.29 14.77
N ARG A 53 -8.71 -15.44 14.96
CA ARG A 53 -7.64 -15.23 14.02
C ARG A 53 -6.68 -16.42 14.03
N HIS A 54 -6.46 -17.00 12.87
CA HIS A 54 -5.49 -18.08 12.71
C HIS A 54 -4.07 -17.57 13.02
N PRO A 55 -3.21 -18.34 13.72
CA PRO A 55 -1.86 -17.90 14.10
C PRO A 55 -0.97 -17.46 12.93
N ASN A 56 -1.15 -18.05 11.75
CA ASN A 56 -0.38 -17.72 10.54
C ASN A 56 -1.01 -16.59 9.69
N PHE A 57 -2.13 -16.01 10.12
CA PHE A 57 -2.77 -14.94 9.38
C PHE A 57 -1.88 -13.69 9.38
N GLN A 58 -1.64 -13.15 8.19
CA GLN A 58 -0.86 -11.93 8.01
C GLN A 58 -1.69 -10.91 7.22
N LEU A 59 -1.84 -9.72 7.77
CA LEU A 59 -2.39 -8.59 7.05
C LEU A 59 -1.26 -7.81 6.40
N PHE A 60 -1.53 -7.04 5.36
CA PHE A 60 -0.65 -6.05 4.72
C PHE A 60 -1.55 -4.92 4.23
N CYS A 61 -1.11 -3.68 4.35
CA CYS A 61 -1.91 -2.53 3.97
C CYS A 61 -1.06 -1.54 3.17
N CYS A 62 -1.47 -1.18 1.97
CA CYS A 62 -0.84 -0.08 1.23
C CYS A 62 -1.72 1.17 1.38
N MET A 63 -1.07 2.33 1.53
CA MET A 63 -1.74 3.62 1.47
C MET A 63 -0.84 4.59 0.73
N ASN A 64 -1.42 5.43 -0.11
CA ASN A 64 -0.67 6.50 -0.73
C ASN A 64 -0.44 7.62 0.29
N PRO A 65 0.76 8.23 0.34
CA PRO A 65 1.02 9.35 1.25
C PRO A 65 0.09 10.51 0.89
N SER A 66 -0.46 11.16 1.91
CA SER A 66 -1.50 12.18 1.76
C SER A 66 -0.93 13.51 1.25
N THR A 67 -0.67 13.60 -0.06
CA THR A 67 -0.28 14.84 -0.75
C THR A 67 -1.52 15.60 -1.22
N ASP A 68 -2.10 16.37 -0.29
CA ASP A 68 -3.05 17.46 -0.47
C ASP A 68 -4.44 17.22 -1.15
N ILE A 69 -5.43 17.88 -0.53
CA ILE A 69 -6.85 18.08 -0.91
C ILE A 69 -7.85 16.98 -0.49
N ASN A 70 -7.48 15.71 -0.30
CA ASN A 70 -8.39 14.66 0.20
C ASN A 70 -7.80 13.82 1.35
N LYS A 71 -7.24 14.50 2.36
CA LYS A 71 -6.50 13.90 3.47
C LYS A 71 -7.42 13.09 4.42
N ARG A 72 -7.68 11.83 4.10
CA ARG A 72 -8.02 10.84 5.12
C ARG A 72 -6.75 10.14 5.53
N SER A 73 -6.13 10.60 6.63
CA SER A 73 -5.15 9.79 7.34
C SER A 73 -5.86 8.61 8.00
N LEU A 74 -5.17 7.49 8.18
CA LEU A 74 -5.69 6.45 9.04
C LEU A 74 -5.93 7.02 10.46
N PRO A 75 -7.02 6.62 11.14
CA PRO A 75 -7.23 6.99 12.54
C PRO A 75 -6.03 6.58 13.39
N GLU A 76 -5.63 7.42 14.34
CA GLU A 76 -4.44 7.18 15.18
C GLU A 76 -4.55 5.87 15.98
N SER A 77 -5.78 5.51 16.39
CA SER A 77 -6.09 4.24 17.05
C SER A 77 -5.83 3.00 16.19
N LEU A 78 -5.84 3.16 14.86
CA LEU A 78 -5.52 2.10 13.92
C LEU A 78 -4.05 2.15 13.51
N ARG A 79 -3.49 3.34 13.24
CA ARG A 79 -2.05 3.52 12.94
C ARG A 79 -1.15 2.96 14.03
N SER A 80 -1.47 3.21 15.30
CA SER A 80 -0.71 2.71 16.44
C SER A 80 -0.65 1.17 16.55
N ARG A 81 -1.48 0.45 15.78
CA ARG A 81 -1.50 -1.02 15.70
C ARG A 81 -0.71 -1.56 14.51
N PHE A 82 -0.27 -0.68 13.60
CA PHE A 82 0.55 -1.03 12.45
C PHE A 82 2.02 -0.71 12.74
N THR A 83 2.90 -1.49 12.10
CA THR A 83 4.26 -1.03 11.85
C THR A 83 4.26 -0.37 10.49
N GLU A 84 4.70 0.89 10.44
CA GLU A 84 4.68 1.68 9.21
C GLU A 84 6.06 1.69 8.56
N PHE A 85 6.10 1.42 7.26
CA PHE A 85 7.31 1.53 6.45
C PHE A 85 7.08 2.60 5.40
N TYR A 86 7.95 3.62 5.40
CA TYR A 86 7.98 4.57 4.31
C TYR A 86 8.91 4.03 3.21
N VAL A 87 8.35 3.77 2.04
CA VAL A 87 9.08 3.35 0.86
C VAL A 87 9.30 4.58 -0.01
N ASP A 88 10.54 5.07 -0.03
CA ASP A 88 10.92 6.17 -0.89
C ASP A 88 10.75 5.83 -2.39
N GLU A 89 10.56 6.85 -3.20
CA GLU A 89 10.58 6.70 -4.65
C GLU A 89 11.96 6.22 -5.12
N MET A 90 11.96 5.24 -6.03
CA MET A 90 13.18 4.72 -6.64
C MET A 90 13.77 5.72 -7.62
N THR A 91 14.64 6.59 -7.13
CA THR A 91 15.25 7.68 -7.92
C THR A 91 16.72 7.46 -8.22
N LYS A 92 17.36 6.49 -7.54
CA LYS A 92 18.79 6.22 -7.72
C LYS A 92 19.02 5.56 -9.07
N ARG A 93 20.01 6.09 -9.80
CA ARG A 93 20.40 5.57 -11.13
C ARG A 93 20.69 4.07 -11.09
N SER A 94 21.42 3.59 -10.08
CA SER A 94 21.78 2.17 -9.95
C SER A 94 20.58 1.26 -9.77
N GLU A 95 19.58 1.68 -8.97
CA GLU A 95 18.35 0.93 -8.76
C GLU A 95 17.51 0.86 -10.04
N LEU A 96 17.40 1.99 -10.75
CA LEU A 96 16.73 2.05 -12.06
C LEU A 96 17.44 1.21 -13.12
N GLN A 97 18.78 1.16 -13.13
CA GLN A 97 19.55 0.31 -14.04
C GLN A 97 19.22 -1.17 -13.83
N ILE A 98 19.20 -1.63 -12.57
CA ILE A 98 18.84 -3.01 -12.23
C ILE A 98 17.39 -3.30 -12.65
N LEU A 99 16.46 -2.41 -12.30
CA LEU A 99 15.05 -2.58 -12.63
C LEU A 99 14.85 -2.69 -14.14
N ILE A 100 15.29 -1.69 -14.90
CA ILE A 100 15.10 -1.65 -16.36
C ILE A 100 15.84 -2.81 -17.03
N GLY A 101 17.05 -3.13 -16.59
CA GLY A 101 17.81 -4.27 -17.09
C GLY A 101 17.10 -5.61 -16.86
N SER A 102 16.33 -5.74 -15.78
CA SER A 102 15.53 -6.96 -15.52
C SER A 102 14.31 -7.12 -16.42
N TYR A 103 13.78 -6.02 -16.98
CA TYR A 103 12.63 -6.04 -17.90
C TYR A 103 13.02 -6.06 -19.38
N LEU A 104 14.24 -5.63 -19.72
CA LEU A 104 14.71 -5.57 -21.11
C LEU A 104 15.46 -6.84 -21.51
N PRO A 105 15.28 -7.31 -22.76
CA PRO A 105 16.13 -8.35 -23.32
C PRO A 105 17.58 -7.84 -23.47
N GLU A 106 18.54 -8.75 -23.45
CA GLU A 106 19.98 -8.43 -23.39
C GLU A 106 20.44 -7.55 -24.56
N GLU A 107 19.88 -7.74 -25.75
CA GLU A 107 20.19 -6.96 -26.95
C GLU A 107 19.78 -5.49 -26.81
N ALA A 108 18.82 -5.18 -25.94
CA ALA A 108 18.33 -3.84 -25.68
C ALA A 108 19.04 -3.16 -24.49
N HIS A 109 19.99 -3.81 -23.81
CA HIS A 109 20.66 -3.24 -22.64
C HIS A 109 21.47 -1.98 -22.96
N LEU A 110 21.91 -1.80 -24.21
CA LEU A 110 22.53 -0.56 -24.69
C LEU A 110 21.61 0.67 -24.56
N LEU A 111 20.28 0.47 -24.46
CA LEU A 111 19.30 1.55 -24.32
C LEU A 111 19.05 1.96 -22.86
N ILE A 112 19.50 1.18 -21.87
CA ILE A 112 19.17 1.39 -20.45
C ILE A 112 19.54 2.82 -20.01
N ASP A 113 20.74 3.28 -20.34
CA ASP A 113 21.19 4.61 -19.95
C ASP A 113 20.36 5.71 -20.61
N GLY A 114 19.94 5.51 -21.86
CA GLY A 114 19.05 6.42 -22.58
C GLY A 114 17.66 6.51 -21.94
N ILE A 115 17.07 5.37 -21.57
CA ILE A 115 15.78 5.28 -20.89
C ILE A 115 15.84 5.96 -19.53
N ILE A 116 16.90 5.74 -18.76
CA ILE A 116 17.07 6.39 -17.45
C ILE A 116 17.22 7.89 -17.59
N ASN A 117 18.02 8.36 -18.54
CA ASN A 117 18.19 9.79 -18.79
C ASN A 117 16.86 10.44 -19.19
N PHE A 118 16.09 9.77 -20.05
CA PHE A 118 14.75 10.22 -20.44
C PHE A 118 13.80 10.28 -19.24
N TYR A 119 13.70 9.21 -18.45
CA TYR A 119 12.86 9.16 -17.25
C TYR A 119 13.20 10.29 -16.27
N ARG A 120 14.49 10.50 -15.98
CA ARG A 120 14.93 11.57 -15.08
C ARG A 120 14.62 12.96 -15.62
N ALA A 121 14.86 13.21 -16.92
CA ALA A 121 14.53 14.48 -17.55
C ALA A 121 13.02 14.77 -17.49
N MET A 122 12.18 13.76 -17.73
CA MET A 122 10.72 13.89 -17.62
C MET A 122 10.27 14.11 -16.17
N ARG A 123 10.93 13.47 -15.21
CA ARG A 123 10.67 13.66 -13.78
C ARG A 123 11.00 15.07 -13.32
N ASP A 124 12.16 15.59 -13.70
CA ASP A 124 12.56 16.96 -13.36
C ASP A 124 11.57 17.97 -13.96
N LYS A 125 11.17 17.77 -15.22
CA LYS A 125 10.10 18.56 -15.86
C LYS A 125 8.75 18.40 -15.18
N ALA A 126 8.42 17.25 -14.60
CA ALA A 126 7.16 17.04 -13.88
C ALA A 126 7.04 17.91 -12.62
N VAL A 127 8.18 18.23 -11.99
CA VAL A 127 8.21 19.09 -10.80
C VAL A 127 8.03 20.56 -11.18
N THR A 128 8.58 20.99 -12.33
CA THR A 128 8.66 22.40 -12.71
C THR A 128 7.56 22.84 -13.70
N GLU A 129 7.23 22.01 -14.68
CA GLU A 129 6.57 22.44 -15.93
C GLU A 129 5.38 21.56 -16.32
N LEU A 130 5.46 20.24 -16.16
CA LEU A 130 4.41 19.36 -16.67
C LEU A 130 3.17 19.44 -15.79
N ARG A 131 2.05 19.65 -16.46
CA ARG A 131 0.73 19.58 -15.86
C ARG A 131 -0.14 18.67 -16.71
N ASP A 132 -0.97 17.87 -16.05
CA ASP A 132 -2.02 17.12 -16.72
C ASP A 132 -3.09 18.08 -17.29
N SER A 133 -4.07 17.53 -17.99
CA SER A 133 -5.21 18.31 -18.54
C SER A 133 -6.04 19.01 -17.46
N THR A 134 -5.83 18.70 -16.18
CA THR A 134 -6.48 19.31 -15.02
C THR A 134 -5.58 20.28 -14.25
N GLY A 135 -4.37 20.56 -14.76
CA GLY A 135 -3.41 21.49 -14.14
C GLY A 135 -2.57 20.88 -13.00
N ARG A 136 -2.70 19.59 -12.72
CA ARG A 136 -1.99 18.91 -11.62
C ARG A 136 -0.64 18.38 -12.09
N ARG A 137 0.32 18.35 -11.17
CA ARG A 137 1.64 17.78 -11.44
C ARG A 137 1.54 16.25 -11.47
N PRO A 138 2.29 15.55 -12.34
CA PRO A 138 2.39 14.10 -12.29
C PRO A 138 2.98 13.64 -10.95
N HIS A 139 2.31 12.71 -10.29
CA HIS A 139 2.78 12.10 -9.04
C HIS A 139 3.29 10.68 -9.32
N TYR A 140 4.53 10.40 -8.93
CA TYR A 140 5.11 9.06 -8.95
C TYR A 140 4.80 8.39 -7.59
N ARG A 141 4.01 7.31 -7.62
CA ARG A 141 3.51 6.61 -6.41
C ARG A 141 4.54 5.58 -5.94
N ASN A 142 4.64 5.38 -4.63
CA ASN A 142 5.11 4.15 -3.96
C ASN A 142 4.78 4.24 -2.46
N LEU A 143 4.16 3.21 -1.85
CA LEU A 143 4.21 2.89 -0.42
C LEU A 143 3.63 1.48 -0.13
N VAL A 144 4.25 0.73 0.79
CA VAL A 144 3.80 -0.59 1.30
C VAL A 144 3.84 -0.54 2.83
N ASN A 145 2.73 -0.78 3.54
CA ASN A 145 2.77 -1.06 4.99
C ASN A 145 2.65 -2.56 5.26
N VAL A 146 3.43 -3.01 6.24
CA VAL A 146 3.46 -4.37 6.73
C VAL A 146 3.08 -4.31 8.22
N PRO A 147 1.91 -4.82 8.66
CA PRO A 147 1.69 -5.02 10.08
C PRO A 147 2.70 -6.04 10.58
N VAL A 148 3.27 -5.74 11.74
CA VAL A 148 4.02 -6.72 12.53
C VAL A 148 3.08 -7.14 13.65
N LEU A 149 2.58 -8.37 13.59
CA LEU A 149 2.10 -9.12 14.75
C LEU A 149 2.69 -10.51 14.67
#